data_AF-A0A4V3I1Z2-F1
#
_entry.id   AF-A0A4V3I1Z2-F1
#
_cell.length_a   1.000
_cell.length_b   1.000
_cell.length_c   1.000
_cell.angle_alpha   90.00
_cell.angle_beta   90.00
_cell.angle_gamma   90.00
#
_symmetry.space_group_name_H-M   'P 1'
#
loop_
_entity.id
_entity.type
_entity.pdbx_description
1 polymer ?
#
loop_
_entity_poly.entity_id
_entity_poly.type
_entity_poly.pdbx_seq_one_letter_code
_entity_poly.pdbx_strand_id
1 'polypeptide(L)'
;MKLPPENWTNITEDGALVQHLLALYFCWEYPTFASLSKEHFLRDFQNGIHRFCSPILVNALLALGCRFSSKSSTRANPNDPYSSGDHFFKEAQRLFYLEDEHHNLTTIQALGIMSIREASCGRDSESWYYAGQSIRLAIEMGLHQLQDEGDDDEFAVQAATFWGAFALDQSVFLETEESEGLS
;
A
#
# COMPACT_ATOMS: atom_id res chain seq x y z
N MET A 1 -10.93 -5.57 19.96
CA MET A 1 -11.23 -4.85 18.71
C MET A 1 -12.34 -5.63 18.00
N LYS A 2 -13.47 -5.00 17.64
CA LYS A 2 -14.55 -5.69 16.90
C LYS A 2 -14.04 -6.05 15.50
N LEU A 3 -14.47 -7.20 14.96
CA LEU A 3 -14.21 -7.56 13.56
C LEU A 3 -14.97 -6.57 12.65
N PRO A 4 -14.35 -6.10 11.56
CA PRO A 4 -15.04 -5.22 10.61
C PRO A 4 -16.23 -5.96 9.97
N PRO A 5 -17.28 -5.23 9.57
CA PRO A 5 -18.45 -5.83 8.90
C PRO A 5 -18.12 -6.32 7.48
N GLU A 6 -17.07 -5.77 6.87
CA GLU A 6 -16.65 -6.04 5.49
C GLU A 6 -15.46 -7.01 5.45
N ASN A 7 -15.47 -7.93 4.48
CA ASN A 7 -14.33 -8.81 4.19
C ASN A 7 -13.39 -8.13 3.19
N TRP A 8 -12.40 -7.41 3.70
CA TRP A 8 -11.41 -6.69 2.88
C TRP A 8 -10.44 -7.58 2.10
N THR A 9 -10.34 -8.86 2.42
CA THR A 9 -9.48 -9.82 1.72
C THR A 9 -10.13 -11.21 1.66
N ASN A 10 -9.98 -11.89 0.52
CA ASN A 10 -10.42 -13.27 0.33
C ASN A 10 -9.32 -14.29 0.67
N ILE A 11 -8.15 -13.83 1.10
CA ILE A 11 -7.00 -14.71 1.37
C ILE A 11 -7.06 -15.35 2.75
N THR A 12 -7.68 -14.67 3.72
CA THR A 12 -7.84 -15.18 5.08
C THR A 12 -9.13 -14.68 5.71
N GLU A 13 -9.77 -15.55 6.49
CA GLU A 13 -10.90 -15.20 7.36
C GLU A 13 -10.42 -14.84 8.79
N ASP A 14 -9.12 -14.98 9.07
CA ASP A 14 -8.53 -14.66 10.37
C ASP A 14 -8.36 -13.15 10.54
N GLY A 15 -9.38 -12.49 11.09
CA GLY A 15 -9.32 -11.06 11.39
C GLY A 15 -8.25 -10.67 12.42
N ALA A 16 -7.78 -11.59 13.27
CA ALA A 16 -6.67 -11.31 14.19
C ALA A 16 -5.33 -11.26 13.45
N LEU A 17 -5.16 -12.09 12.41
CA LEU A 17 -4.02 -12.00 11.50
C LEU A 17 -4.03 -10.67 10.74
N VAL A 18 -5.17 -10.26 10.18
CA VAL A 18 -5.32 -8.99 9.47
C VAL A 18 -4.96 -7.81 10.37
N GLN A 19 -5.52 -7.75 11.58
CA GLN A 19 -5.21 -6.68 12.55
C GLN A 19 -3.74 -6.68 12.95
N HIS A 20 -3.14 -7.86 13.17
CA HIS A 20 -1.73 -8.01 13.51
C HIS A 20 -0.81 -7.47 12.40
N LEU A 21 -1.09 -7.82 11.15
CA LEU A 21 -0.29 -7.38 10.00
C LEU A 21 -0.41 -5.87 9.74
N LEU A 22 -1.62 -5.31 9.84
CA LEU A 22 -1.82 -3.86 9.76
C LEU A 22 -1.10 -3.13 10.89
N ALA A 23 -1.14 -3.65 12.12
CA ALA A 23 -0.42 -3.07 13.24
C ALA A 23 1.10 -3.06 13.01
N LEU A 24 1.64 -4.13 12.43
CA LEU A 24 3.05 -4.20 12.06
C LEU A 24 3.41 -3.19 10.97
N TYR A 25 2.63 -3.07 9.90
CA TYR A 25 2.83 -2.05 8.88
C TYR A 25 2.88 -0.65 9.50
N PHE A 26 1.87 -0.28 10.30
CA PHE A 26 1.80 1.04 10.92
C PHE A 26 2.88 1.31 11.96
N CYS A 27 3.51 0.26 12.51
CA CYS A 27 4.57 0.38 13.48
C CYS A 27 5.95 0.56 12.82
N TRP A 28 6.19 -0.15 11.72
CA TRP A 28 7.54 -0.30 11.16
C TRP A 28 7.74 0.44 9.83
N GLU A 29 6.74 0.45 8.96
CA GLU A 29 6.87 1.04 7.62
C GLU A 29 6.35 2.48 7.57
N TYR A 30 5.14 2.68 8.12
CA TYR A 30 4.44 3.97 8.04
C TYR A 30 5.24 5.19 8.54
N PRO A 31 6.08 5.11 9.60
CA PRO A 31 6.91 6.24 10.03
C PRO A 31 7.96 6.67 8.99
N THR A 32 8.41 5.75 8.14
CA THR A 32 9.37 6.02 7.07
C THR A 32 8.67 6.60 5.85
N PHE A 33 7.50 6.06 5.53
CA PHE A 33 6.75 6.43 4.33
C PHE A 33 5.24 6.49 4.60
N ALA A 34 4.73 7.71 4.73
CA ALA A 34 3.33 7.96 5.04
C ALA A 34 2.54 8.39 3.78
N SER A 35 2.25 7.43 2.90
CA SER A 35 1.44 7.68 1.69
C SER A 35 -0.06 7.74 1.91
N LEU A 36 -0.54 7.48 3.12
CA LEU A 36 -1.97 7.49 3.45
C LEU A 36 -2.20 8.07 4.84
N SER A 37 -3.40 8.55 5.12
CA SER A 37 -3.76 8.98 6.48
C SER A 37 -4.21 7.78 7.31
N LYS A 38 -3.39 7.38 8.30
CA LYS A 38 -3.69 6.26 9.21
C LYS A 38 -5.06 6.36 9.85
N GLU A 39 -5.45 7.55 10.31
CA GLU A 39 -6.73 7.77 10.99
C GLU A 39 -7.92 7.49 10.07
N HIS A 40 -7.92 8.09 8.87
CA HIS A 40 -8.97 7.94 7.88
C HIS A 40 -9.07 6.51 7.37
N PHE A 41 -7.93 5.88 7.09
CA PHE A 41 -7.89 4.46 6.69
C PHE A 41 -8.48 3.56 7.77
N LEU A 42 -8.07 3.71 9.05
CA LEU A 42 -8.55 2.85 10.13
C LEU A 42 -10.04 3.05 10.42
N ARG A 43 -10.54 4.28 10.31
CA ARG A 43 -11.97 4.60 10.42
C ARG A 43 -12.77 3.84 9.36
N ASP A 44 -12.33 3.93 8.11
CA ASP A 44 -13.05 3.35 6.98
C ASP A 44 -12.93 1.83 6.96
N PHE A 45 -11.75 1.28 7.29
CA PHE A 45 -11.52 -0.15 7.48
C PHE A 45 -12.46 -0.77 8.52
N GLN A 46 -12.67 -0.10 9.66
CA GLN A 46 -13.54 -0.60 10.73
C GLN A 46 -15.02 -0.53 10.37
N ASN A 47 -15.41 0.46 9.57
CA ASN A 47 -16.80 0.72 9.22
C ASN A 47 -17.25 0.05 7.91
N GLY A 48 -16.33 -0.57 7.15
CA GLY A 48 -16.67 -1.14 5.83
C GLY A 48 -16.91 -0.05 4.77
N ILE A 49 -16.24 1.10 4.89
CA ILE A 49 -16.43 2.25 4.00
C ILE A 49 -15.31 2.27 2.97
N HIS A 50 -15.65 2.45 1.70
CA HIS A 50 -14.70 2.38 0.59
C HIS A 50 -14.06 3.73 0.21
N ARG A 51 -14.19 4.77 1.04
CA ARG A 51 -13.75 6.14 0.71
C ARG A 51 -12.23 6.27 0.79
N PHE A 52 -11.62 5.83 1.89
CA PHE A 52 -10.17 5.85 2.12
C PHE A 52 -9.61 4.46 2.45
N CYS A 53 -10.39 3.41 2.16
CA CYS A 53 -10.01 2.02 2.32
C CYS A 53 -10.53 1.24 1.11
N SER A 54 -9.74 0.29 0.61
CA SER A 54 -10.16 -0.58 -0.47
C SER A 54 -9.54 -1.97 -0.32
N PRO A 55 -10.12 -3.02 -0.92
CA PRO A 55 -9.52 -4.34 -0.91
C PRO A 55 -8.11 -4.36 -1.51
N ILE A 56 -7.83 -3.57 -2.55
CA ILE A 56 -6.49 -3.47 -3.16
C ILE A 56 -5.50 -2.94 -2.13
N LEU A 57 -5.82 -1.81 -1.49
CA LEU A 57 -4.98 -1.18 -0.48
C LEU A 57 -4.75 -2.09 0.73
N VAL A 58 -5.81 -2.72 1.24
CA VAL A 58 -5.69 -3.64 2.38
C VAL A 58 -4.76 -4.79 2.05
N ASN A 59 -4.93 -5.45 0.90
CA ASN A 59 -4.05 -6.56 0.52
C ASN A 59 -2.59 -6.11 0.31
N ALA A 60 -2.35 -4.92 -0.24
CA ALA A 60 -0.99 -4.36 -0.35
C ALA A 60 -0.36 -4.12 1.04
N LEU A 61 -1.10 -3.54 1.98
CA LEU A 61 -0.66 -3.30 3.35
C LEU A 61 -0.37 -4.61 4.10
N LEU A 62 -1.22 -5.63 3.93
CA LEU A 62 -1.02 -6.95 4.53
C LEU A 62 0.22 -7.64 3.96
N ALA A 63 0.44 -7.55 2.64
CA ALA A 63 1.60 -8.13 1.99
C ALA A 63 2.92 -7.54 2.54
N LEU A 64 2.98 -6.22 2.71
CA LEU A 64 4.15 -5.57 3.30
C LEU A 64 4.27 -5.85 4.80
N GLY A 65 3.15 -5.84 5.54
CA GLY A 65 3.11 -6.18 6.96
C GLY A 65 3.66 -7.57 7.28
N CYS A 66 3.48 -8.54 6.37
CA CYS A 66 4.01 -9.90 6.50
C CYS A 66 5.55 -9.94 6.65
N ARG A 67 6.27 -8.94 6.12
CA ARG A 67 7.73 -8.82 6.26
C ARG A 67 8.18 -8.71 7.73
N PHE A 68 7.36 -8.08 8.56
CA PHE A 68 7.68 -7.79 9.96
C PHE A 68 7.16 -8.86 10.92
N SER A 69 6.58 -9.94 10.41
CA SER A 69 6.04 -11.02 11.23
C SER A 69 6.86 -12.29 11.14
N SER A 70 7.02 -12.96 12.28
CA SER A 70 7.63 -14.30 12.37
C SER A 70 6.61 -15.46 12.34
N LYS A 71 5.32 -15.17 12.19
CA LYS A 71 4.25 -16.20 12.20
C LYS A 71 4.31 -17.01 10.91
N SER A 72 4.12 -18.33 11.00
CA SER A 72 4.06 -19.19 9.81
C SER A 72 2.86 -18.87 8.90
N SER A 73 1.76 -18.37 9.48
CA SER A 73 0.54 -17.99 8.76
C SER A 73 0.70 -16.82 7.79
N THR A 74 1.85 -16.12 7.81
CA THR A 74 2.13 -15.04 6.86
C THR A 74 2.80 -15.54 5.57
N ARG A 75 3.19 -16.82 5.50
CA ARG A 75 3.85 -17.43 4.35
C ARG A 75 2.83 -18.02 3.38
N ALA A 76 2.97 -17.75 2.08
CA ALA A 76 2.14 -18.40 1.06
C ALA A 76 2.44 -19.89 0.95
N ASN A 77 3.71 -20.26 1.11
CA ASN A 77 4.16 -21.63 1.26
C ASN A 77 4.77 -21.78 2.66
N PRO A 78 4.18 -22.58 3.56
CA PRO A 78 4.69 -22.77 4.92
C PRO A 78 6.16 -23.19 4.99
N ASN A 79 6.63 -23.89 3.96
CA ASN A 79 7.99 -24.44 3.85
C ASN A 79 9.00 -23.46 3.23
N ASP A 80 8.55 -22.33 2.68
CA ASP A 80 9.41 -21.32 2.06
C ASP A 80 9.32 -19.99 2.84
N PRO A 81 10.36 -19.64 3.62
CA PRO A 81 10.43 -18.38 4.35
C PRO A 81 10.34 -17.14 3.45
N TYR A 82 10.75 -17.24 2.18
CA TYR A 82 10.74 -16.11 1.24
C TYR A 82 9.35 -15.84 0.65
N SER A 83 8.39 -16.75 0.84
CA SER A 83 7.01 -16.61 0.35
C SER A 83 6.10 -15.74 1.25
N SER A 84 6.67 -15.06 2.25
CA SER A 84 5.91 -14.22 3.18
C SER A 84 5.20 -13.08 2.44
N GLY A 85 3.88 -12.99 2.60
CA GLY A 85 3.06 -11.94 1.98
C GLY A 85 2.74 -12.13 0.49
N ASP A 86 3.32 -13.12 -0.21
CA ASP A 86 3.12 -13.32 -1.66
C ASP A 86 1.63 -13.49 -2.04
N HIS A 87 0.85 -14.17 -1.20
CA HIS A 87 -0.56 -14.41 -1.46
C HIS A 87 -1.40 -13.13 -1.38
N PHE A 88 -1.12 -12.25 -0.41
CA PHE A 88 -1.76 -10.94 -0.32
C PHE A 88 -1.32 -10.04 -1.48
N PHE A 89 -0.03 -10.06 -1.86
CA PHE A 89 0.46 -9.27 -2.99
C PHE A 89 -0.20 -9.68 -4.30
N LYS A 90 -0.29 -10.99 -4.56
CA LYS A 90 -0.99 -11.53 -5.75
C LYS A 90 -2.47 -11.16 -5.77
N GLU A 91 -3.12 -11.12 -4.61
CA GLU A 91 -4.52 -10.67 -4.53
C GLU A 91 -4.65 -9.17 -4.82
N ALA A 92 -3.74 -8.33 -4.31
CA ALA A 92 -3.71 -6.92 -4.66
C ALA A 92 -3.53 -6.71 -6.17
N GLN A 93 -2.59 -7.44 -6.80
CA GLN A 93 -2.41 -7.42 -8.26
C GLN A 93 -3.69 -7.86 -9.00
N ARG A 94 -4.30 -8.98 -8.59
CA ARG A 94 -5.52 -9.50 -9.22
C ARG A 94 -6.65 -8.49 -9.15
N LEU A 95 -6.85 -7.86 -8.00
CA LEU A 95 -7.88 -6.84 -7.81
C LEU A 95 -7.59 -5.59 -8.63
N PHE A 96 -6.33 -5.14 -8.68
CA PHE A 96 -5.91 -4.02 -9.53
C PHE A 96 -6.21 -4.27 -11.01
N TYR A 97 -5.94 -5.47 -11.53
CA TYR A 97 -6.24 -5.82 -12.93
C TYR A 97 -7.74 -5.97 -13.24
N LEU A 98 -8.58 -6.15 -12.23
CA LEU A 98 -10.03 -6.23 -12.38
C LEU A 98 -10.73 -4.89 -12.19
N GLU A 99 -10.04 -3.90 -11.62
CA GLU A 99 -10.58 -2.55 -11.47
C GLU A 99 -10.68 -1.88 -12.85
N ASP A 100 -11.88 -1.42 -13.21
CA ASP A 100 -12.13 -0.74 -14.50
C ASP A 100 -11.63 0.72 -14.48
N GLU A 101 -11.61 1.36 -13.31
CA GLU A 101 -11.21 2.75 -13.11
C GLU A 101 -10.17 2.89 -11.98
N HIS A 102 -8.93 3.16 -12.37
CA HIS A 102 -7.80 3.28 -11.45
C HIS A 102 -7.64 4.69 -10.83
N HIS A 103 -8.47 5.67 -11.22
CA HIS A 103 -8.38 7.06 -10.76
C HIS A 103 -9.00 7.26 -9.37
N ASN A 104 -8.43 6.58 -8.38
CA ASN A 104 -8.83 6.75 -6.99
C ASN A 104 -7.63 6.76 -6.04
N LEU A 105 -7.78 7.43 -4.89
CA LEU A 105 -6.70 7.61 -3.91
C LEU A 105 -6.17 6.28 -3.39
N THR A 106 -7.07 5.31 -3.15
CA THR A 106 -6.68 4.02 -2.58
C THR A 106 -5.82 3.19 -3.53
N THR A 107 -6.04 3.32 -4.85
CA THR A 107 -5.22 2.66 -5.88
C THR A 107 -3.84 3.31 -5.98
N ILE A 108 -3.75 4.64 -5.94
CA ILE A 108 -2.45 5.34 -5.87
C ILE A 108 -1.65 4.88 -4.65
N GLN A 109 -2.30 4.85 -3.48
CA GLN A 109 -1.70 4.40 -2.22
C GLN A 109 -1.25 2.95 -2.30
N ALA A 110 -2.09 2.06 -2.83
CA ALA A 110 -1.78 0.64 -2.97
C ALA A 110 -0.55 0.42 -3.86
N LEU A 111 -0.46 1.12 -5.00
CA LEU A 111 0.70 1.07 -5.89
C LEU A 111 1.99 1.49 -5.18
N GLY A 112 1.96 2.56 -4.38
CA GLY A 112 3.10 2.97 -3.57
C GLY A 112 3.54 1.89 -2.57
N ILE A 113 2.60 1.25 -1.87
CA ILE A 113 2.90 0.15 -0.95
C ILE A 113 3.43 -1.09 -1.69
N MET A 114 2.89 -1.39 -2.87
CA MET A 114 3.35 -2.48 -3.71
C MET A 114 4.79 -2.26 -4.20
N SER A 115 5.15 -1.02 -4.54
CA SER A 115 6.53 -0.64 -4.89
C SER A 115 7.50 -0.95 -3.75
N ILE A 116 7.22 -0.46 -2.53
CA ILE A 116 8.06 -0.71 -1.34
C ILE A 116 8.21 -2.21 -1.08
N ARG A 117 7.12 -2.96 -1.26
CA ARG A 117 7.12 -4.41 -1.11
C ARG A 117 8.09 -5.07 -2.10
N GLU A 118 8.07 -4.67 -3.36
CA GLU A 118 8.94 -5.25 -4.39
C GLU A 118 10.41 -4.88 -4.17
N ALA A 119 10.70 -3.62 -3.81
CA ALA A 119 12.05 -3.19 -3.41
C ALA A 119 12.57 -4.03 -2.24
N SER A 120 11.73 -4.25 -1.23
CA SER A 120 12.05 -5.08 -0.05
C SER A 120 12.39 -6.54 -0.39
N CYS A 121 12.00 -7.00 -1.57
CA CYS A 121 12.32 -8.34 -2.07
C CYS A 121 13.45 -8.34 -3.11
N GLY A 122 14.12 -7.21 -3.36
CA GLY A 122 15.18 -7.06 -4.37
C GLY A 122 14.66 -7.13 -5.81
N ARG A 123 13.40 -6.74 -6.05
CA ARG A 123 12.79 -6.68 -7.37
C ARG A 123 12.66 -5.22 -7.81
N ASP A 124 13.80 -4.61 -8.07
CA ASP A 124 13.91 -3.16 -8.26
C ASP A 124 13.15 -2.67 -9.50
N SER A 125 13.15 -3.44 -10.60
CA SER A 125 12.38 -3.09 -11.80
C SER A 125 10.87 -3.03 -11.54
N GLU A 126 10.33 -3.96 -10.76
CA GLU A 126 8.90 -3.97 -10.37
C GLU A 126 8.60 -2.84 -9.39
N SER A 127 9.51 -2.59 -8.44
CA SER A 127 9.42 -1.44 -7.53
C SER A 127 9.27 -0.13 -8.29
N TRP A 128 10.14 0.10 -9.28
CA TRP A 128 10.13 1.30 -10.12
C TRP A 128 8.86 1.41 -10.95
N TYR A 129 8.41 0.30 -11.53
CA TYR A 129 7.14 0.26 -12.26
C TYR A 129 5.97 0.75 -11.38
N TYR A 130 5.85 0.22 -10.16
CA TYR A 130 4.76 0.57 -9.25
C TYR A 130 4.87 2.01 -8.73
N ALA A 131 6.07 2.49 -8.40
CA ALA A 131 6.29 3.88 -7.99
C ALA A 131 5.89 4.85 -9.10
N GLY A 132 6.34 4.60 -10.32
CA GLY A 132 6.02 5.41 -11.49
C GLY A 132 4.52 5.43 -11.83
N GLN A 133 3.82 4.32 -11.64
CA GLN A 133 2.35 4.26 -11.77
C GLN A 133 1.65 5.09 -10.70
N SER A 134 2.10 4.98 -9.44
CA SER A 134 1.53 5.72 -8.30
C SER A 134 1.60 7.23 -8.53
N ILE A 135 2.79 7.77 -8.84
CA ILE A 135 2.95 9.22 -9.04
C ILE A 135 2.22 9.72 -10.28
N ARG A 136 2.18 8.93 -11.36
CA ARG A 136 1.46 9.29 -12.59
C ARG A 136 -0.03 9.45 -12.34
N LEU A 137 -0.66 8.47 -11.70
CA LEU A 137 -2.08 8.56 -11.36
C LEU A 137 -2.37 9.73 -10.42
N ALA A 138 -1.48 10.01 -9.47
CA ALA A 138 -1.60 11.18 -8.59
C ALA A 138 -1.58 12.50 -9.37
N ILE A 139 -0.73 12.60 -10.40
CA ILE A 139 -0.67 13.78 -11.28
C ILE A 139 -1.90 13.87 -12.17
N GLU A 140 -2.34 12.76 -12.77
CA GLU A 140 -3.53 12.67 -13.63
C GLU A 140 -4.81 13.06 -12.87
N MET A 141 -4.90 12.71 -11.59
CA MET A 141 -5.98 13.15 -10.69
C MET A 141 -5.84 14.60 -10.20
N GLY A 142 -4.79 15.33 -10.59
CA GLY A 142 -4.60 16.71 -10.20
C GLY A 142 -4.13 16.92 -8.76
N LEU A 143 -3.68 15.88 -8.06
CA LEU A 143 -3.29 15.97 -6.64
C LEU A 143 -2.01 16.80 -6.39
N HIS A 144 -1.35 17.26 -7.45
CA HIS A 144 -0.22 18.19 -7.39
C HIS A 144 -0.66 19.66 -7.33
N GLN A 145 -1.96 19.94 -7.53
CA GLN A 145 -2.55 21.28 -7.58
C GLN A 145 -3.63 21.48 -6.53
N LEU A 146 -3.55 20.75 -5.41
CA LEU A 146 -4.60 20.73 -4.38
C LEU A 146 -5.00 22.15 -3.98
N GLN A 147 -6.29 22.44 -4.13
CA GLN A 147 -6.92 23.63 -3.59
C GLN A 147 -7.72 23.23 -2.36
N ASP A 148 -7.69 24.07 -1.34
CA ASP A 148 -8.52 23.87 -0.16
C ASP A 148 -9.98 24.18 -0.55
N GLU A 149 -10.75 23.13 -0.83
CA GLU A 149 -12.17 23.21 -1.18
C GLU A 149 -13.10 23.11 0.06
N GLY A 150 -12.53 23.04 1.27
CA GLY A 150 -13.28 23.04 2.53
C GLY A 150 -13.69 21.67 3.09
N ASP A 151 -13.25 20.56 2.50
CA ASP A 151 -13.25 19.23 3.14
C ASP A 151 -11.84 18.93 3.68
N ASP A 152 -11.61 19.27 4.96
CA ASP A 152 -10.32 19.11 5.64
C ASP A 152 -9.83 17.63 5.63
N ASP A 153 -10.76 16.67 5.75
CA ASP A 153 -10.43 15.23 5.75
C ASP A 153 -9.90 14.83 4.37
N GLU A 154 -10.61 15.22 3.31
CA GLU A 154 -10.26 14.87 1.93
C GLU A 154 -8.95 15.53 1.50
N PHE A 155 -8.79 16.82 1.80
CA PHE A 155 -7.55 17.54 1.52
C PHE A 155 -6.34 16.88 2.19
N ALA A 156 -6.47 16.48 3.46
CA ALA A 156 -5.39 15.83 4.20
C ALA A 156 -5.00 14.47 3.57
N VAL A 157 -5.98 13.65 3.17
CA VAL A 157 -5.71 12.35 2.53
C VAL A 157 -5.10 12.54 1.14
N GLN A 158 -5.62 13.48 0.35
CA GLN A 158 -5.09 13.78 -0.98
C GLN A 158 -3.63 14.28 -0.89
N ALA A 159 -3.34 15.18 0.04
CA ALA A 159 -1.98 15.68 0.28
C ALA A 159 -1.03 14.56 0.71
N ALA A 160 -1.43 13.72 1.67
CA ALA A 160 -0.62 12.57 2.09
C ALA A 160 -0.35 11.60 0.92
N THR A 161 -1.36 11.37 0.10
CA THR A 161 -1.25 10.50 -1.09
C THR A 161 -0.25 11.04 -2.10
N PHE A 162 -0.37 12.33 -2.46
CA PHE A 162 0.52 12.95 -3.43
C PHE A 162 1.95 13.04 -2.91
N TRP A 163 2.16 13.59 -1.72
CA TRP A 163 3.51 13.76 -1.18
C TRP A 163 4.18 12.43 -0.87
N GLY A 164 3.41 11.41 -0.48
CA GLY A 164 3.88 10.04 -0.42
C GLY A 164 4.35 9.57 -1.79
N ALA A 165 3.47 9.52 -2.80
CA ALA A 165 3.83 9.06 -4.14
C ALA A 165 5.06 9.79 -4.72
N PHE A 166 5.15 11.11 -4.51
CA PHE A 166 6.29 11.92 -4.94
C PHE A 166 7.58 11.55 -4.21
N ALA A 167 7.55 11.42 -2.88
CA ALA A 167 8.73 11.05 -2.10
C ALA A 167 9.25 9.66 -2.47
N LEU A 168 8.36 8.70 -2.76
CA LEU A 168 8.74 7.35 -3.18
C LEU A 168 9.43 7.36 -4.53
N ASP A 169 8.82 8.02 -5.51
CA ASP A 169 9.36 8.16 -6.85
C ASP A 169 10.79 8.73 -6.79
N GLN A 170 10.98 9.82 -6.04
CA GLN A 170 12.32 10.40 -5.84
C GLN A 170 13.30 9.46 -5.14
N SER A 171 12.87 8.70 -4.13
CA SER A 171 13.75 7.75 -3.44
C SER A 171 14.22 6.61 -4.34
N VAL A 172 13.32 6.05 -5.15
CA VAL A 172 13.64 4.96 -6.08
C VAL A 172 14.57 5.45 -7.19
N PHE A 173 14.42 6.70 -7.66
CA PHE A 173 15.33 7.30 -8.63
C PHE A 173 16.76 7.46 -8.11
N LEU A 174 16.95 7.83 -6.84
CA LEU A 174 18.29 7.97 -6.26
C LEU A 174 19.01 6.63 -6.10
N GLU A 175 18.29 5.56 -5.74
CA GLU A 175 18.85 4.21 -5.66
C GLU A 175 19.37 3.71 -7.02
N THR A 176 18.69 4.09 -8.12
CA THR A 176 19.15 3.75 -9.47
C THR A 176 20.44 4.46 -9.88
N GLU A 177 20.59 5.76 -9.58
CA GLU A 177 21.83 6.49 -9.90
C GLU A 177 23.05 5.94 -9.14
N GLU A 178 22.86 5.50 -7.89
CA GLU A 178 23.94 4.84 -7.13
C GLU A 178 24.31 3.48 -7.73
N SER A 179 23.33 2.71 -8.22
CA SER A 179 23.58 1.40 -8.83
C SER A 179 24.31 1.49 -10.18
N GLU A 180 24.01 2.52 -10.99
CA GLU A 180 24.65 2.76 -12.29
C GLU A 180 26.01 3.47 -12.17
N GLY A 181 26.22 4.27 -11.11
CA GLY A 181 27.49 4.95 -10.84
C GLY A 181 28.60 4.05 -10.28
N LEU A 182 28.28 2.81 -9.91
CA LEU A 182 29.19 1.81 -9.35
C LEU A 182 29.58 0.69 -10.34
N SER A 183 29.10 0.75 -11.59
CA SER A 183 29.40 -0.22 -12.67
C SER A 183 30.48 0.25 -13.64
#